data_AF-A0A7C1W0X8-F1
#
_entry.id   AF-A0A7C1W0X8-F1
#
_cell.length_a   1.000
_cell.length_b   1.000
_cell.length_c   1.000
_cell.angle_alpha   90.00
_cell.angle_beta   90.00
_cell.angle_gamma   90.00
#
_symmetry.space_group_name_H-M   'P 1'
#
loop_
_entity.id
_entity.type
_entity.pdbx_description
1 polymer ?
#
loop_
_entity_poly.entity_id
_entity_poly.type
_entity_poly.pdbx_seq_one_letter_code
_entity_poly.pdbx_strand_id
1 'polypeptide(L)'
;MSLDSRLIQTPTTRDGQGLPDIADHFMACARLGRYLTTFDESRFIITDDFAPTRHPGRVAAAAGAVFSRDPLVAQAAIVPLGRAALALPNRDKARFEELFSLIEEQALAGEVRLAARSILESGFREARIRVIAAELGGKISPARIRYRSFLDVVMGVIGGHVSADAFRDEFLAFTHDVAGKLDFGIYSFCLDRIFINPKIDLKAKGYLVAEIIHYPPLIRREMITNLLTAPGQAPALVEFTRQIIKRELDDMVATEIYLLEALKSSKLSAGEIEGMLVNKI
;
A
#
# COMPACT_ATOMS: atom_id res chain seq x y z
N MET A 1 57.46 7.11 -20.84
CA MET A 1 56.44 7.04 -19.77
C MET A 1 56.07 5.57 -19.54
N SER A 2 56.14 5.15 -18.27
CA SER A 2 55.50 3.97 -17.63
C SER A 2 55.88 2.56 -18.13
N LEU A 3 56.71 1.78 -17.43
CA LEU A 3 56.53 1.00 -16.17
C LEU A 3 55.72 -0.31 -16.31
N ASP A 4 56.50 -1.38 -16.52
CA ASP A 4 56.56 -2.69 -15.84
C ASP A 4 55.38 -3.31 -15.04
N SER A 5 55.05 -4.53 -15.49
CA SER A 5 54.97 -5.86 -14.83
C SER A 5 54.15 -6.20 -13.54
N ARG A 6 53.26 -7.20 -13.75
CA ARG A 6 52.96 -8.46 -13.02
C ARG A 6 52.45 -8.48 -11.55
N LEU A 7 51.28 -9.14 -11.38
CA LEU A 7 50.89 -10.21 -10.40
C LEU A 7 49.39 -10.54 -10.65
N ILE A 8 48.96 -11.70 -11.19
CA ILE A 8 48.60 -13.01 -10.56
C ILE A 8 47.69 -12.92 -9.30
N GLN A 9 46.40 -13.31 -9.50
CA GLN A 9 45.40 -14.03 -8.64
C GLN A 9 45.12 -13.48 -7.20
N THR A 10 43.90 -13.40 -6.63
CA THR A 10 42.55 -13.98 -6.86
C THR A 10 41.48 -13.15 -6.08
N PRO A 11 40.18 -13.53 -6.00
CA PRO A 11 39.03 -12.74 -6.44
C PRO A 11 38.23 -12.04 -5.32
N THR A 12 37.29 -11.17 -5.68
CA THR A 12 35.98 -11.14 -5.01
C THR A 12 34.89 -10.83 -6.04
N THR A 13 34.10 -11.86 -6.31
CA THR A 13 32.73 -11.77 -6.79
C THR A 13 31.88 -10.92 -5.86
N ARG A 14 30.86 -10.26 -6.43
CA ARG A 14 29.51 -10.07 -5.87
C ARG A 14 28.66 -9.47 -7.01
N ASP A 15 28.22 -10.33 -7.92
CA ASP A 15 26.90 -10.98 -7.94
C ASP A 15 25.88 -10.10 -8.67
N GLY A 16 25.25 -10.69 -9.69
CA GLY A 16 24.31 -10.01 -10.58
C GLY A 16 23.13 -9.42 -9.81
N GLN A 17 22.91 -8.12 -9.98
CA GLN A 17 21.66 -7.50 -9.57
C GLN A 17 20.83 -7.25 -10.83
N GLY A 18 19.90 -8.16 -11.08
CA GLY A 18 18.68 -7.79 -11.78
C GLY A 18 17.98 -6.67 -11.00
N LEU A 19 17.15 -5.89 -11.69
CA LEU A 19 16.25 -4.94 -11.02
C LEU A 19 15.57 -5.65 -9.84
N PRO A 20 15.56 -5.03 -8.63
CA PRO A 20 14.97 -5.65 -7.45
C PRO A 20 13.56 -6.10 -7.76
N ASP A 21 13.20 -7.30 -7.31
CA ASP A 21 11.90 -7.86 -7.63
C ASP A 21 10.82 -7.34 -6.67
N ILE A 22 9.57 -7.70 -6.95
CA ILE A 22 8.45 -7.25 -6.14
C ILE A 22 8.51 -7.77 -4.69
N ALA A 23 9.17 -8.91 -4.44
CA ALA A 23 9.36 -9.45 -3.11
C ALA A 23 10.40 -8.63 -2.32
N ASP A 24 11.49 -8.23 -2.96
CA ASP A 24 12.49 -7.33 -2.36
C ASP A 24 11.84 -6.00 -1.92
N HIS A 25 10.98 -5.46 -2.77
CA HIS A 25 10.21 -4.24 -2.48
C HIS A 25 9.28 -4.42 -1.27
N PHE A 26 8.62 -5.57 -1.16
CA PHE A 26 7.72 -5.84 -0.03
C PHE A 26 8.47 -5.96 1.29
N MET A 27 9.64 -6.59 1.29
CA MET A 27 10.52 -6.63 2.46
C MET A 27 10.97 -5.23 2.88
N ALA A 28 11.32 -4.38 1.91
CA ALA A 28 11.66 -2.99 2.20
C ALA A 28 10.49 -2.21 2.81
N CYS A 29 9.27 -2.37 2.27
CA CYS A 29 8.08 -1.74 2.83
C CYS A 29 7.82 -2.19 4.29
N ALA A 30 7.99 -3.48 4.57
CA ALA A 30 7.83 -4.02 5.92
C ALA A 30 8.85 -3.42 6.90
N ARG A 31 10.13 -3.37 6.51
CA ARG A 31 11.23 -2.78 7.32
C ARG A 31 11.02 -1.30 7.60
N LEU A 32 10.60 -0.54 6.59
CA LEU A 32 10.28 0.88 6.71
C LEU A 32 8.94 1.15 7.43
N GLY A 33 8.24 0.08 7.82
CA GLY A 33 6.95 0.17 8.49
C GLY A 33 5.93 0.96 7.67
N ARG A 34 5.82 0.69 6.36
CA ARG A 34 4.89 1.37 5.45
C ARG A 34 3.91 0.42 4.78
N TYR A 35 2.87 0.99 4.18
CA TYR A 35 1.94 0.26 3.33
C TYR A 35 2.62 -0.23 2.05
N LEU A 36 2.12 -1.34 1.52
CA LEU A 36 2.64 -2.00 0.33
C LEU A 36 2.31 -1.19 -0.93
N THR A 37 3.34 -0.77 -1.68
CA THR A 37 3.20 -0.06 -2.95
C THR A 37 3.71 -0.88 -4.13
N THR A 38 3.37 -0.46 -5.35
CA THR A 38 4.01 -0.97 -6.56
C THR A 38 5.49 -0.60 -6.59
N PHE A 39 6.30 -1.35 -7.34
CA PHE A 39 7.75 -1.15 -7.43
C PHE A 39 8.16 0.27 -7.87
N ASP A 40 7.37 0.88 -8.74
CA ASP A 40 7.57 2.26 -9.21
C ASP A 40 7.04 3.33 -8.23
N GLU A 41 6.59 2.92 -7.04
CA GLU A 41 6.02 3.77 -5.99
C GLU A 41 4.78 4.57 -6.45
N SER A 42 4.20 4.23 -7.60
CA SER A 42 3.14 5.03 -8.22
C SER A 42 1.79 4.89 -7.51
N ARG A 43 1.52 3.75 -6.87
CA ARG A 43 0.29 3.49 -6.12
C ARG A 43 0.45 2.39 -5.08
N PHE A 44 -0.51 2.33 -4.16
CA PHE A 44 -0.67 1.16 -3.29
C PHE A 44 -1.12 -0.07 -4.06
N ILE A 45 -0.73 -1.23 -3.53
CA ILE A 45 -1.31 -2.51 -3.94
C ILE A 45 -2.72 -2.60 -3.39
N ILE A 46 -3.64 -3.06 -4.22
CA ILE A 46 -5.05 -3.17 -3.90
C ILE A 46 -5.52 -4.62 -3.98
N THR A 47 -6.60 -4.92 -3.29
CA THR A 47 -7.35 -6.19 -3.32
C THR A 47 -7.61 -6.67 -4.74
N ASP A 48 -7.95 -5.77 -5.67
CA ASP A 48 -8.21 -6.09 -7.07
C ASP A 48 -6.96 -6.57 -7.84
N ASP A 49 -5.74 -6.32 -7.33
CA ASP A 49 -4.50 -6.86 -7.91
C ASP A 49 -4.43 -8.40 -7.78
N PHE A 50 -5.18 -8.96 -6.82
CA PHE A 50 -5.27 -10.40 -6.56
C PHE A 50 -6.56 -11.05 -7.08
N ALA A 51 -7.35 -10.31 -7.87
CA ALA A 51 -8.56 -10.84 -8.49
C ALA A 51 -8.25 -12.04 -9.41
N PRO A 52 -9.19 -12.98 -9.64
CA PRO A 52 -8.93 -14.20 -10.41
C PRO A 52 -8.51 -13.95 -11.88
N THR A 53 -8.92 -12.81 -12.44
CA THR A 53 -8.54 -12.38 -13.80
C THR A 53 -7.11 -11.85 -13.86
N ARG A 54 -6.55 -11.49 -12.70
CA ARG A 54 -5.15 -11.13 -12.56
C ARG A 54 -4.38 -12.37 -12.12
N HIS A 55 -3.16 -12.50 -12.63
CA HIS A 55 -2.29 -13.62 -12.31
C HIS A 55 -1.12 -13.08 -11.46
N PRO A 56 -1.36 -12.65 -10.21
CA PRO A 56 -0.26 -12.22 -9.36
C PRO A 56 0.71 -13.39 -9.21
N GLY A 57 2.01 -13.12 -9.36
CA GLY A 57 3.03 -14.13 -9.12
C GLY A 57 2.90 -14.70 -7.71
N ARG A 58 3.12 -16.01 -7.53
CA ARG A 58 2.96 -16.67 -6.22
C ARG A 58 3.85 -16.06 -5.14
N VAL A 59 5.06 -15.62 -5.50
CA VAL A 59 5.98 -14.93 -4.59
C VAL A 59 5.38 -13.60 -4.12
N ALA A 60 4.83 -12.81 -5.04
CA ALA A 60 4.16 -11.54 -4.71
C ALA A 60 2.92 -11.76 -3.84
N ALA A 61 2.12 -12.79 -4.11
CA ALA A 61 0.97 -13.14 -3.28
C ALA A 61 1.39 -13.60 -1.87
N ALA A 62 2.44 -14.41 -1.75
CA ALA A 62 2.97 -14.82 -0.45
C ALA A 62 3.48 -13.62 0.36
N ALA A 63 4.32 -12.79 -0.24
CA ALA A 63 4.87 -11.63 0.45
C ALA A 63 3.78 -10.56 0.72
N GLY A 64 2.78 -10.41 -0.15
CA GLY A 64 1.60 -9.56 0.13
C GLY A 64 0.78 -10.06 1.32
N ALA A 65 0.56 -11.37 1.44
CA ALA A 65 -0.15 -11.96 2.57
C ALA A 65 0.63 -11.77 3.89
N VAL A 66 1.96 -11.90 3.87
CA VAL A 66 2.79 -11.78 5.08
C VAL A 66 2.97 -10.31 5.49
N PHE A 67 3.32 -9.43 4.54
CA PHE A 67 3.86 -8.10 4.83
C PHE A 67 2.90 -6.93 4.61
N SER A 68 1.72 -7.15 4.02
CA SER A 68 0.76 -6.06 3.84
C SER A 68 0.24 -5.55 5.20
N ARG A 69 0.26 -4.22 5.35
CA ARG A 69 -0.35 -3.49 6.47
C ARG A 69 -1.85 -3.25 6.28
N ASP A 70 -2.36 -3.43 5.07
CA ASP A 70 -3.79 -3.44 4.79
C ASP A 70 -4.33 -4.87 4.93
N PRO A 71 -5.23 -5.14 5.89
CA PRO A 71 -5.75 -6.48 6.14
C PRO A 71 -6.56 -7.06 4.97
N LEU A 72 -7.32 -6.24 4.24
CA LEU A 72 -8.11 -6.67 3.09
C LEU A 72 -7.18 -7.09 1.94
N VAL A 73 -6.13 -6.31 1.69
CA VAL A 73 -5.11 -6.65 0.68
C VAL A 73 -4.37 -7.92 1.08
N ALA A 74 -3.96 -8.02 2.34
CA ALA A 74 -3.24 -9.18 2.87
C ALA A 74 -4.08 -10.47 2.76
N GLN A 75 -5.37 -10.39 3.11
CA GLN A 75 -6.30 -11.51 3.01
C GLN A 75 -6.61 -11.87 1.54
N ALA A 76 -6.75 -10.88 0.66
CA ALA A 76 -6.92 -11.10 -0.78
C ALA A 76 -5.74 -11.85 -1.40
N ALA A 77 -4.52 -11.59 -0.93
CA ALA A 77 -3.31 -12.26 -1.40
C ALA A 77 -3.26 -13.76 -1.05
N ILE A 78 -3.96 -14.22 0.01
CA ILE A 78 -4.00 -15.65 0.39
C ILE A 78 -4.82 -16.48 -0.60
N VAL A 79 -5.90 -15.92 -1.15
CA VAL A 79 -6.86 -16.64 -2.02
C VAL A 79 -6.18 -17.32 -3.22
N PRO A 80 -5.35 -16.64 -4.05
CA PRO A 80 -4.68 -17.29 -5.17
C PRO A 80 -3.69 -18.38 -4.72
N LEU A 81 -3.07 -18.25 -3.53
CA LEU A 81 -2.17 -19.28 -2.98
C LEU A 81 -2.96 -20.55 -2.61
N GLY A 82 -4.08 -20.39 -1.93
CA GLY A 82 -4.95 -21.52 -1.55
C GLY A 82 -5.50 -22.25 -2.77
N ARG A 83 -5.88 -21.51 -3.83
CA ARG A 83 -6.30 -22.12 -5.11
C ARG A 83 -5.17 -22.85 -5.82
N ALA A 84 -3.96 -22.29 -5.80
CA ALA A 84 -2.80 -22.95 -6.37
C ALA A 84 -2.48 -24.26 -5.65
N ALA A 85 -2.61 -24.30 -4.32
CA ALA A 85 -2.47 -25.52 -3.53
C ALA A 85 -3.58 -26.55 -3.81
N LEU A 86 -4.84 -26.10 -3.93
CA LEU A 86 -5.98 -26.95 -4.28
C LEU A 86 -5.80 -27.65 -5.64
N ALA A 87 -5.18 -26.98 -6.60
CA ALA A 87 -4.93 -27.53 -7.94
C ALA A 87 -3.84 -28.63 -7.96
N LEU A 88 -3.10 -28.82 -6.86
CA LEU A 88 -2.07 -29.85 -6.75
C LEU A 88 -2.62 -31.15 -6.15
N PRO A 89 -2.09 -32.32 -6.58
CA PRO A 89 -2.34 -33.59 -5.90
C PRO A 89 -1.91 -33.52 -4.43
N ASN A 90 -2.57 -34.26 -3.53
CA ASN A 90 -2.28 -34.23 -2.09
C ASN A 90 -0.80 -34.49 -1.74
N ARG A 91 -0.15 -35.41 -2.48
CA ARG A 91 1.28 -35.72 -2.28
C ARG A 91 2.24 -34.57 -2.60
N ASP A 92 1.77 -33.56 -3.34
CA ASP A 92 2.58 -32.44 -3.84
C ASP A 92 2.27 -31.13 -3.10
N LYS A 93 1.45 -31.17 -2.03
CA LYS A 93 1.01 -29.98 -1.28
C LYS A 93 1.98 -29.51 -0.19
N ALA A 94 2.98 -30.30 0.18
CA ALA A 94 3.89 -30.02 1.30
C ALA A 94 4.47 -28.59 1.30
N ARG A 95 4.86 -28.06 0.13
CA ARG A 95 5.39 -26.70 0.01
C ARG A 95 4.36 -25.61 0.32
N PHE A 96 3.08 -25.85 0.00
CA PHE A 96 2.00 -24.92 0.33
C PHE A 96 1.57 -25.07 1.79
N GLU A 97 1.66 -26.26 2.37
CA GLU A 97 1.43 -26.46 3.80
C GLU A 97 2.47 -25.66 4.61
N GLU A 98 3.75 -25.79 4.26
CA GLU A 98 4.83 -25.00 4.85
C GLU A 98 4.62 -23.49 4.67
N LEU A 99 4.27 -23.04 3.45
CA LEU A 99 3.97 -21.64 3.20
C LEU A 99 2.81 -21.11 4.05
N PHE A 100 1.73 -21.88 4.20
CA PHE A 100 0.58 -21.46 4.98
C PHE A 100 0.88 -21.45 6.48
N SER A 101 1.70 -22.37 6.99
CA SER A 101 2.24 -22.29 8.36
C SER A 101 3.07 -21.01 8.56
N LEU A 102 3.94 -20.67 7.60
CA LEU A 102 4.71 -19.42 7.66
C LEU A 102 3.82 -18.17 7.64
N ILE A 103 2.77 -18.14 6.82
CA ILE A 103 1.81 -17.03 6.79
C ILE A 103 1.05 -16.95 8.13
N GLU A 104 0.64 -18.09 8.69
CA GLU A 104 0.00 -18.15 10.00
C GLU A 104 0.89 -17.56 11.11
N GLU A 105 2.18 -17.88 11.10
CA GLU A 105 3.12 -17.43 12.12
C GLU A 105 3.53 -15.97 11.95
N GLN A 106 3.74 -15.53 10.71
CA GLN A 106 4.48 -14.29 10.41
C GLN A 106 3.61 -13.15 9.89
N ALA A 107 2.37 -13.39 9.43
CA ALA A 107 1.58 -12.33 8.80
C ALA A 107 1.33 -11.16 9.76
N LEU A 108 1.36 -9.92 9.26
CA LEU A 108 1.16 -8.74 10.12
C LEU A 108 -0.28 -8.60 10.64
N ALA A 109 -1.28 -9.04 9.85
CA ALA A 109 -2.69 -8.96 10.20
C ALA A 109 -3.20 -10.26 10.87
N GLY A 110 -3.86 -10.15 12.03
CA GLY A 110 -4.34 -11.31 12.78
C GLY A 110 -5.39 -12.15 12.04
N GLU A 111 -6.28 -11.51 11.29
CA GLU A 111 -7.29 -12.19 10.47
C GLU A 111 -6.68 -13.04 9.33
N VAL A 112 -5.54 -12.61 8.79
CA VAL A 112 -4.79 -13.35 7.76
C VAL A 112 -4.19 -14.61 8.37
N ARG A 113 -3.66 -14.52 9.59
CA ARG A 113 -3.14 -15.70 10.32
C ARG A 113 -4.25 -16.74 10.53
N LEU A 114 -5.42 -16.28 10.99
CA LEU A 114 -6.59 -17.15 11.19
C LEU A 114 -7.09 -17.77 9.88
N ALA A 115 -7.13 -16.98 8.80
CA ALA A 115 -7.50 -17.46 7.47
C ALA A 115 -6.51 -18.51 6.95
N ALA A 116 -5.21 -18.30 7.13
CA ALA A 116 -4.16 -19.22 6.74
C ALA A 116 -4.27 -20.56 7.50
N ARG A 117 -4.33 -20.52 8.85
CA ARG A 117 -4.58 -21.70 9.69
C ARG A 117 -5.80 -22.48 9.22
N SER A 118 -6.90 -21.77 9.00
CA SER A 118 -8.16 -22.41 8.64
C SER A 118 -8.16 -23.04 7.25
N ILE A 119 -7.44 -22.46 6.28
CA ILE A 119 -7.23 -23.10 4.98
C ILE A 119 -6.36 -24.35 5.14
N LEU A 120 -5.29 -24.27 5.93
CA LEU A 120 -4.35 -25.38 6.20
C LEU A 120 -5.07 -26.57 6.86
N GLU A 121 -5.77 -26.34 7.98
CA GLU A 121 -6.57 -27.36 8.68
C GLU A 121 -7.65 -27.98 7.79
N SER A 122 -8.15 -27.22 6.82
CA SER A 122 -9.14 -27.73 5.87
C SER A 122 -8.56 -28.62 4.78
N GLY A 123 -7.23 -28.73 4.66
CA GLY A 123 -6.56 -29.43 3.56
C GLY A 123 -6.71 -28.71 2.21
N PHE A 124 -6.79 -27.38 2.23
CA PHE A 124 -7.06 -26.52 1.07
C PHE A 124 -8.42 -26.78 0.41
N ARG A 125 -9.45 -27.15 1.19
CA ARG A 125 -10.80 -27.40 0.65
C ARG A 125 -11.34 -26.18 -0.07
N GLU A 126 -11.87 -26.39 -1.27
CA GLU A 126 -12.41 -25.32 -2.11
C GLU A 126 -13.50 -24.50 -1.39
N ALA A 127 -14.38 -25.18 -0.64
CA ALA A 127 -15.42 -24.52 0.14
C ALA A 127 -14.84 -23.47 1.11
N ARG A 128 -13.72 -23.77 1.76
CA ARG A 128 -13.09 -22.84 2.71
C ARG A 128 -12.46 -21.65 2.00
N ILE A 129 -11.76 -21.88 0.89
CA ILE A 129 -11.18 -20.83 0.05
C ILE A 129 -12.28 -19.92 -0.51
N ARG A 130 -13.42 -20.48 -0.91
CA ARG A 130 -14.58 -19.72 -1.39
C ARG A 130 -15.20 -18.85 -0.30
N VAL A 131 -15.26 -19.30 0.96
CA VAL A 131 -15.74 -18.47 2.07
C VAL A 131 -14.87 -17.24 2.25
N ILE A 132 -13.55 -17.40 2.31
CA ILE A 132 -12.61 -16.27 2.44
C ILE A 132 -12.70 -15.34 1.24
N ALA A 133 -12.78 -15.88 0.02
CA ALA A 133 -12.99 -15.08 -1.18
C ALA A 133 -14.35 -14.35 -1.20
N ALA A 134 -15.39 -14.92 -0.59
CA ALA A 134 -16.71 -14.29 -0.47
C ALA A 134 -16.74 -13.22 0.61
N GLU A 135 -16.00 -13.37 1.70
CA GLU A 135 -15.80 -12.32 2.72
C GLU A 135 -15.13 -11.09 2.09
N LEU A 136 -14.14 -11.31 1.21
CA LEU A 136 -13.47 -10.26 0.45
C LEU A 136 -14.32 -9.66 -0.68
N GLY A 137 -15.06 -10.53 -1.39
CA GLY A 137 -15.67 -10.21 -2.67
C GLY A 137 -17.20 -10.12 -2.65
N GLY A 138 -17.86 -10.23 -1.50
CA GLY A 138 -19.30 -10.41 -1.39
C GLY A 138 -20.13 -9.23 -1.91
N LYS A 139 -20.45 -9.26 -3.21
CA LYS A 139 -21.44 -8.44 -3.95
C LYS A 139 -21.56 -6.98 -3.46
N ILE A 140 -20.69 -6.11 -3.99
CA ILE A 140 -20.60 -4.67 -3.70
C ILE A 140 -20.82 -4.41 -2.21
N SER A 141 -19.77 -4.59 -1.41
CA SER A 141 -19.82 -4.26 0.01
C SER A 141 -20.41 -2.86 0.22
N PRO A 142 -21.13 -2.59 1.33
CA PRO A 142 -21.65 -1.25 1.62
C PRO A 142 -20.58 -0.17 1.46
N ALA A 143 -19.32 -0.47 1.81
CA ALA A 143 -18.18 0.42 1.61
C ALA A 143 -17.87 0.68 0.12
N ARG A 144 -17.94 -0.33 -0.76
CA ARG A 144 -17.79 -0.14 -2.22
C ARG A 144 -18.98 0.59 -2.85
N ILE A 145 -20.22 0.40 -2.34
CA ILE A 145 -21.38 1.20 -2.76
C ILE A 145 -21.14 2.66 -2.38
N ARG A 146 -20.77 2.89 -1.11
CA ARG A 146 -20.51 4.21 -0.56
C ARG A 146 -19.39 4.94 -1.30
N TYR A 147 -18.33 4.22 -1.68
CA TYR A 147 -17.27 4.71 -2.55
C TYR A 147 -17.80 5.18 -3.90
N ARG A 148 -18.64 4.39 -4.57
CA ARG A 148 -19.23 4.78 -5.86
C ARG A 148 -20.11 6.02 -5.72
N SER A 149 -20.94 6.09 -4.67
CA SER A 149 -21.73 7.29 -4.38
C SER A 149 -20.86 8.52 -4.12
N PHE A 150 -19.73 8.35 -3.43
CA PHE A 150 -18.77 9.44 -3.23
C PHE A 150 -18.14 9.92 -4.54
N LEU A 151 -17.85 9.01 -5.48
CA LEU A 151 -17.37 9.41 -6.81
C LEU A 151 -18.39 10.28 -7.56
N ASP A 152 -19.70 10.04 -7.40
CA ASP A 152 -20.72 10.90 -7.99
C ASP A 152 -20.68 12.32 -7.40
N VAL A 153 -20.40 12.45 -6.10
CA VAL A 153 -20.19 13.75 -5.44
C VAL A 153 -18.96 14.45 -6.01
N VAL A 154 -17.85 13.73 -6.17
CA VAL A 154 -16.62 14.27 -6.79
C VAL A 154 -16.90 14.77 -8.20
N MET A 155 -17.70 14.04 -8.99
CA MET A 155 -18.15 14.49 -10.31
C MET A 155 -19.04 15.73 -10.22
N GLY A 156 -19.88 15.83 -9.20
CA GLY A 156 -20.67 17.03 -8.89
C GLY A 156 -19.80 18.26 -8.58
N VAL A 157 -18.70 18.09 -7.85
CA VAL A 157 -17.72 19.17 -7.59
C VAL A 157 -17.05 19.61 -8.89
N ILE A 158 -16.62 18.65 -9.73
CA ILE A 158 -16.04 18.94 -11.06
C ILE A 158 -17.03 19.68 -11.96
N GLY A 159 -18.32 19.37 -11.85
CA GLY A 159 -19.41 20.04 -12.58
C GLY A 159 -19.86 21.36 -11.97
N GLY A 160 -19.34 21.76 -10.81
CA GLY A 160 -19.76 22.97 -10.09
C GLY A 160 -21.17 22.86 -9.45
N HIS A 161 -21.72 21.66 -9.35
CA HIS A 161 -23.02 21.39 -8.73
C HIS A 161 -22.94 21.15 -7.22
N VAL A 162 -21.74 20.86 -6.71
CA VAL A 162 -21.45 20.65 -5.29
C VAL A 162 -20.42 21.68 -4.85
N SER A 163 -20.71 22.41 -3.77
CA SER A 163 -19.79 23.39 -3.19
C SER A 163 -18.64 22.72 -2.43
N ALA A 164 -17.52 23.43 -2.24
CA ALA A 164 -16.38 22.91 -1.47
C ALA A 164 -16.75 22.56 -0.01
N ASP A 165 -17.64 23.33 0.61
CA ASP A 165 -18.10 23.07 1.99
C ASP A 165 -18.99 21.82 2.05
N ALA A 166 -19.93 21.65 1.11
CA ALA A 166 -20.74 20.43 1.02
C ALA A 166 -19.90 19.19 0.70
N PHE A 167 -18.88 19.34 -0.16
CA PHE A 167 -17.93 18.28 -0.45
C PHE A 167 -17.12 17.87 0.77
N ARG A 168 -16.69 18.82 1.62
CA ARG A 168 -16.00 18.53 2.87
C ARG A 168 -16.85 17.66 3.78
N ASP A 169 -18.10 18.05 4.04
CA ASP A 169 -18.99 17.31 4.94
C ASP A 169 -19.23 15.88 4.43
N GLU A 170 -19.43 15.76 3.11
CA GLU A 170 -19.61 14.48 2.45
C GLU A 170 -18.33 13.62 2.45
N PHE A 171 -17.15 14.22 2.34
CA PHE A 171 -15.87 13.54 2.48
C PHE A 171 -15.65 12.99 3.90
N LEU A 172 -16.03 13.75 4.93
CA LEU A 172 -15.96 13.30 6.33
C LEU A 172 -16.88 12.10 6.55
N ALA A 173 -18.14 12.20 6.10
CA ALA A 173 -19.10 11.10 6.18
C ALA A 173 -18.59 9.86 5.42
N PHE A 174 -18.08 10.06 4.21
CA PHE A 174 -17.49 8.99 3.40
C PHE A 174 -16.37 8.27 4.12
N THR A 175 -15.39 9.03 4.64
CA THR A 175 -14.24 8.50 5.36
C THR A 175 -14.68 7.64 6.54
N HIS A 176 -15.61 8.15 7.36
CA HIS A 176 -16.14 7.42 8.51
C HIS A 176 -16.85 6.13 8.10
N ASP A 177 -17.65 6.15 7.04
CA ASP A 177 -18.41 4.98 6.59
C ASP A 177 -17.50 3.85 6.12
N VAL A 178 -16.36 4.19 5.48
CA VAL A 178 -15.47 3.22 4.81
C VAL A 178 -14.21 2.86 5.60
N ALA A 179 -13.85 3.61 6.64
CA ALA A 179 -12.67 3.34 7.45
C ALA A 179 -12.65 1.89 7.97
N GLY A 180 -11.54 1.18 7.68
CA GLY A 180 -11.35 -0.23 8.05
C GLY A 180 -12.24 -1.25 7.31
N LYS A 181 -13.09 -0.79 6.39
CA LYS A 181 -14.03 -1.64 5.62
C LYS A 181 -13.77 -1.58 4.11
N LEU A 182 -13.09 -0.53 3.66
CA LEU A 182 -12.60 -0.37 2.30
C LEU A 182 -11.08 -0.55 2.31
N ASP A 183 -10.59 -1.20 1.27
CA ASP A 183 -9.18 -1.28 0.93
C ASP A 183 -8.58 0.14 0.90
N PHE A 184 -7.56 0.35 1.75
CA PHE A 184 -6.88 1.62 1.89
C PHE A 184 -6.25 2.08 0.58
N GLY A 185 -5.75 1.16 -0.25
CA GLY A 185 -5.21 1.50 -1.55
C GLY A 185 -6.28 2.03 -2.51
N ILE A 186 -7.51 1.52 -2.47
CA ILE A 186 -8.65 2.08 -3.23
C ILE A 186 -8.99 3.48 -2.71
N TYR A 187 -9.07 3.64 -1.39
CA TYR A 187 -9.32 4.93 -0.74
C TYR A 187 -8.27 5.97 -1.11
N SER A 188 -6.98 5.63 -0.98
CA SER A 188 -5.87 6.52 -1.34
C SER A 188 -5.90 6.86 -2.83
N PHE A 189 -6.10 5.88 -3.70
CA PHE A 189 -6.11 6.13 -5.15
C PHE A 189 -7.23 7.10 -5.53
N CYS A 190 -8.39 7.04 -4.85
CA CYS A 190 -9.44 8.04 -5.02
C CYS A 190 -8.96 9.45 -4.70
N LEU A 191 -8.26 9.62 -3.58
CA LEU A 191 -7.77 10.92 -3.15
C LEU A 191 -6.65 11.44 -4.03
N ASP A 192 -5.75 10.58 -4.49
CA ASP A 192 -4.73 10.94 -5.48
C ASP A 192 -5.40 11.52 -6.73
N ARG A 193 -6.47 10.88 -7.23
CA ARG A 193 -7.25 11.38 -8.37
C ARG A 193 -7.93 12.71 -8.10
N ILE A 194 -8.43 12.94 -6.89
CA ILE A 194 -9.01 14.22 -6.49
C ILE A 194 -7.93 15.31 -6.49
N PHE A 195 -6.79 15.05 -5.88
CA PHE A 195 -5.72 16.05 -5.76
C PHE A 195 -5.12 16.43 -7.11
N ILE A 196 -4.85 15.48 -8.00
CA ILE A 196 -4.26 15.78 -9.32
C ILE A 196 -5.26 16.42 -10.30
N ASN A 197 -6.56 16.35 -10.04
CA ASN A 197 -7.56 16.85 -10.99
C ASN A 197 -7.63 18.39 -10.97
N PRO A 198 -7.27 19.10 -12.06
CA PRO A 198 -7.24 20.56 -12.08
C PRO A 198 -8.63 21.21 -12.03
N LYS A 199 -9.70 20.45 -12.29
CA LYS A 199 -11.09 20.95 -12.24
C LYS A 199 -11.67 21.01 -10.83
N ILE A 200 -11.03 20.34 -9.86
CA ILE A 200 -11.42 20.43 -8.45
C ILE A 200 -10.68 21.61 -7.84
N ASP A 201 -11.43 22.51 -7.21
CA ASP A 201 -10.89 23.75 -6.68
C ASP A 201 -9.91 23.52 -5.52
N LEU A 202 -9.01 24.48 -5.30
CA LEU A 202 -7.99 24.41 -4.25
C LEU A 202 -8.59 24.40 -2.84
N LYS A 203 -9.75 25.02 -2.62
CA LYS A 203 -10.40 25.07 -1.30
C LYS A 203 -10.89 23.69 -0.90
N ALA A 204 -11.56 22.97 -1.81
CA ALA A 204 -11.96 21.57 -1.63
C ALA A 204 -10.75 20.66 -1.32
N LYS A 205 -9.65 20.77 -2.09
CA LYS A 205 -8.42 20.01 -1.81
C LYS A 205 -7.80 20.38 -0.46
N GLY A 206 -7.82 21.66 -0.11
CA GLY A 206 -7.33 22.14 1.19
C GLY A 206 -8.10 21.53 2.37
N TYR A 207 -9.41 21.33 2.23
CA TYR A 207 -10.20 20.64 3.26
C TYR A 207 -9.78 19.18 3.45
N LEU A 208 -9.46 18.46 2.37
CA LEU A 208 -8.96 17.10 2.47
C LEU A 208 -7.62 17.07 3.20
N VAL A 209 -6.70 17.98 2.88
CA VAL A 209 -5.40 18.07 3.57
C VAL A 209 -5.59 18.36 5.05
N ALA A 210 -6.46 19.31 5.40
CA ALA A 210 -6.76 19.66 6.78
C ALA A 210 -7.38 18.50 7.58
N GLU A 211 -8.07 17.58 6.92
CA GLU A 211 -8.60 16.38 7.57
C GLU A 211 -7.55 15.27 7.69
N ILE A 212 -6.83 14.98 6.61
CA ILE A 212 -5.81 13.92 6.55
C ILE A 212 -4.69 14.16 7.57
N ILE A 213 -4.38 15.42 7.89
CA ILE A 213 -3.35 15.74 8.90
C ILE A 213 -3.70 15.22 10.30
N HIS A 214 -4.95 14.85 10.56
CA HIS A 214 -5.39 14.29 11.83
C HIS A 214 -5.56 12.76 11.81
N TYR A 215 -5.29 12.11 10.67
CA TYR A 215 -5.34 10.65 10.57
C TYR A 215 -4.26 9.97 11.43
N PRO A 216 -4.42 8.65 11.71
CA PRO A 216 -3.39 7.88 12.39
C PRO A 216 -2.01 8.07 11.75
N PRO A 217 -0.91 8.15 12.53
CA PRO A 217 0.39 8.61 12.05
C PRO A 217 0.87 7.93 10.77
N LEU A 218 0.72 6.61 10.69
CA LEU A 218 1.14 5.83 9.54
C LEU A 218 0.36 6.19 8.26
N ILE A 219 -0.97 6.30 8.38
CA ILE A 219 -1.87 6.63 7.27
C ILE A 219 -1.58 8.06 6.79
N ARG A 220 -1.54 9.01 7.73
CA ARG A 220 -1.23 10.41 7.46
C ARG A 220 0.11 10.56 6.74
N ARG A 221 1.16 9.90 7.24
CA ARG A 221 2.50 9.96 6.66
C ARG A 221 2.46 9.55 5.20
N GLU A 222 1.87 8.40 4.89
CA GLU A 222 1.77 7.90 3.52
C GLU A 222 0.94 8.83 2.61
N MET A 223 -0.22 9.27 3.06
CA MET A 223 -1.14 10.08 2.24
C MET A 223 -0.60 11.47 1.96
N ILE A 224 -0.05 12.14 2.98
CA ILE A 224 0.55 13.46 2.82
C ILE A 224 1.79 13.37 1.92
N THR A 225 2.62 12.33 2.07
CA THR A 225 3.73 12.14 1.17
C THR A 225 3.27 11.89 -0.27
N ASN A 226 2.26 11.04 -0.52
CA ASN A 226 1.71 10.83 -1.86
C ASN A 226 1.27 12.14 -2.51
N LEU A 227 0.57 12.99 -1.76
CA LEU A 227 0.19 14.32 -2.21
C LEU A 227 1.42 15.16 -2.60
N LEU A 228 2.45 15.18 -1.77
CA LEU A 228 3.65 15.99 -2.02
C LEU A 228 4.50 15.49 -3.20
N THR A 229 4.48 14.18 -3.47
CA THR A 229 5.27 13.56 -4.54
C THR A 229 4.51 13.32 -5.84
N ALA A 230 3.18 13.53 -5.83
CA ALA A 230 2.36 13.33 -7.02
C ALA A 230 2.76 14.29 -8.16
N PRO A 231 2.97 13.78 -9.39
CA PRO A 231 3.29 14.63 -10.52
C PRO A 231 2.11 15.53 -10.89
N GLY A 232 2.40 16.77 -11.30
CA GLY A 232 1.39 17.73 -11.76
C GLY A 232 0.59 18.41 -10.64
N GLN A 233 1.06 18.34 -9.39
CA GLN A 233 0.39 19.05 -8.31
C GLN A 233 0.47 20.57 -8.42
N ALA A 234 -0.61 21.21 -7.98
CA ALA A 234 -0.66 22.66 -7.90
C ALA A 234 0.34 23.18 -6.85
N PRO A 235 1.27 24.08 -7.21
CA PRO A 235 2.27 24.60 -6.27
C PRO A 235 1.67 25.20 -5.00
N ALA A 236 0.52 25.88 -5.14
CA ALA A 236 -0.21 26.46 -4.01
C ALA A 236 -0.71 25.39 -3.01
N LEU A 237 -1.13 24.22 -3.49
CA LEU A 237 -1.58 23.12 -2.63
C LEU A 237 -0.38 22.49 -1.90
N VAL A 238 0.74 22.32 -2.59
CA VAL A 238 1.99 21.82 -1.99
C VAL A 238 2.44 22.75 -0.87
N GLU A 239 2.50 24.06 -1.14
CA GLU A 239 2.90 25.05 -0.14
C GLU A 239 1.94 25.06 1.07
N PHE A 240 0.63 25.07 0.83
CA PHE A 240 -0.38 24.96 1.88
C PHE A 240 -0.19 23.70 2.74
N THR A 241 0.07 22.57 2.11
CA THR A 241 0.31 21.29 2.80
C THR A 241 1.56 21.36 3.67
N ARG A 242 2.66 21.93 3.17
CA ARG A 242 3.89 22.12 3.95
C ARG A 242 3.69 23.04 5.16
N GLN A 243 2.88 24.09 5.00
CA GLN A 243 2.54 24.99 6.10
C GLN A 243 1.69 24.28 7.17
N ILE A 244 0.70 23.49 6.77
CA ILE A 244 -0.11 22.70 7.70
C ILE A 244 0.75 21.68 8.46
N ILE A 245 1.66 20.96 7.78
CA ILE A 245 2.58 20.02 8.45
C ILE A 245 3.35 20.72 9.57
N LYS A 246 3.97 21.87 9.27
CA LYS A 246 4.76 22.63 10.25
C LYS A 246 3.94 23.19 11.41
N ARG A 247 2.65 23.43 11.20
CA ARG A 247 1.76 24.03 12.20
C ARG A 247 1.12 22.99 13.10
N GLU A 248 0.73 21.85 12.55
CA GLU A 248 -0.13 20.85 13.22
C GLU A 248 0.64 19.61 13.71
N LEU A 249 1.84 19.34 13.18
CA LEU A 249 2.60 18.13 13.50
C LEU A 249 3.89 18.44 14.26
N ASP A 250 4.26 17.54 15.17
CA ASP A 250 5.55 17.57 15.84
C ASP A 250 6.71 17.39 14.86
N ASP A 251 7.87 17.97 15.18
CA ASP A 251 9.07 17.96 14.32
C ASP A 251 9.50 16.55 13.90
N MET A 252 9.35 15.56 14.78
CA MET A 252 9.67 14.17 14.48
C MET A 252 8.76 13.61 13.38
N VAL A 253 7.44 13.81 13.51
CA VAL A 253 6.45 13.33 12.53
C VAL A 253 6.62 14.07 11.19
N ALA A 254 6.87 15.38 11.23
CA ALA A 254 7.19 16.15 10.03
C ALA A 254 8.45 15.62 9.33
N THR A 255 9.49 15.27 10.09
CA THR A 255 10.73 14.68 9.57
C THR A 255 10.47 13.36 8.86
N GLU A 256 9.64 12.47 9.42
CA GLU A 256 9.28 11.20 8.77
C GLU A 256 8.62 11.41 7.40
N ILE A 257 7.71 12.39 7.30
CA ILE A 257 7.07 12.75 6.03
C ILE A 257 8.10 13.22 5.02
N TYR A 258 9.05 14.07 5.42
CA TYR A 258 10.11 14.57 4.55
C TYR A 258 11.07 13.48 4.07
N LEU A 259 11.44 12.54 4.95
CA LEU A 259 12.28 11.40 4.57
C LEU A 259 11.57 10.50 3.57
N LEU A 260 10.29 10.20 3.79
CA LEU A 260 9.50 9.39 2.86
C LEU A 260 9.28 10.13 1.52
N GLU A 261 9.12 11.44 1.54
CA GLU A 261 9.05 12.27 0.32
C GLU A 261 10.34 12.16 -0.51
N ALA A 262 11.50 12.22 0.17
CA ALA A 262 12.80 12.07 -0.47
C ALA A 262 12.99 10.66 -1.05
N LEU A 263 12.50 9.61 -0.38
CA LEU A 263 12.49 8.24 -0.90
C LEU A 263 11.72 8.14 -2.22
N LYS A 264 10.45 8.54 -2.20
CA LYS A 264 9.53 8.42 -3.35
C LYS A 264 9.93 9.31 -4.52
N SER A 265 10.66 10.38 -4.25
CA SER A 265 11.23 11.26 -5.28
C SER A 265 12.59 10.77 -5.81
N SER A 266 13.03 9.57 -5.41
CA SER A 266 14.35 8.99 -5.74
C SER A 266 15.54 9.88 -5.35
N LYS A 267 15.36 10.73 -4.33
CA LYS A 267 16.43 11.57 -3.77
C LYS A 267 17.23 10.86 -2.69
N LEU A 268 16.65 9.83 -2.07
CA LEU A 268 17.27 8.94 -1.08
C LEU A 268 16.86 7.49 -1.36
N SER A 269 17.72 6.55 -0.99
CA SER A 269 17.43 5.11 -0.99
C SER A 269 16.86 4.62 0.35
N ALA A 270 16.23 3.44 0.34
CA ALA A 270 15.69 2.83 1.56
C ALA A 270 16.77 2.64 2.65
N GLY A 271 17.98 2.23 2.26
CA GLY A 271 19.09 2.01 3.20
C GLY A 271 19.61 3.31 3.84
N GLU A 272 19.61 4.42 3.09
CA GLU A 272 19.99 5.74 3.63
C GLU A 272 18.97 6.24 4.67
N ILE A 273 17.68 5.99 4.44
CA ILE A 273 16.62 6.36 5.39
C ILE A 273 16.70 5.52 6.66
N GLU A 274 16.91 4.21 6.54
CA GLU A 274 17.10 3.32 7.70
C GLU A 274 18.28 3.82 8.56
N GLY A 275 19.42 4.16 7.96
CA GLY A 275 20.56 4.73 8.69
C GLY A 275 20.27 6.06 9.39
N MET A 276 19.43 6.92 8.79
CA MET A 276 19.02 8.19 9.39
C MET A 276 18.03 8.01 10.55
N LEU A 277 17.15 7.02 10.48
CA LEU A 277 16.18 6.72 11.54
C LEU A 277 16.84 6.03 12.74
N VAL A 278 17.82 5.15 12.51
CA VAL A 278 18.53 4.42 13.58
C VAL A 278 19.45 5.34 14.39
N ASN A 279 20.04 6.38 13.77
CA ASN A 279 20.94 7.32 14.44
C ASN A 279 20.25 8.40 15.30
N LYS A 280 18.91 8.33 15.48
CA LYS A 280 18.12 9.27 16.29
C LYS A 280 17.49 8.65 17.56
N ILE A 281 17.93 7.44 17.96
CA ILE A 281 17.66 6.86 19.30
C ILE A 281 18.92 6.95 20.15
#